data_AF-A0A521QKV0-F1
#
_entry.id   AF-A0A521QKV0-F1
#
_cell.length_a   1.000
_cell.length_b   1.000
_cell.length_c   1.000
_cell.angle_alpha   90.00
_cell.angle_beta   90.00
_cell.angle_gamma   90.00
#
_symmetry.space_group_name_H-M   'P 1'
#
loop_
_entity.id
_entity.type
_entity.pdbx_description
1 polymer ?
#
loop_
_entity_poly.entity_id
_entity_poly.type
_entity_poly.pdbx_seq_one_letter_code
_entity_poly.pdbx_strand_id
1 'polypeptide(L)'
;MFDYANQGGIGFIQATPTNWASVRPHLTGWSTAELDSMGAYLAANPNGNVLVPQNGTSTVGSWQGSGYFTATIDPLYYATRYLISGGYKGGYGVWTIDIDYGSISEFSYPATNAFQTPPPTGIDPTNLLTGSFLYNKEDLKIGSAEFPFGLSLQRNYDSDNVRINGPMGYGWRHNLMLSARIDSDSYAGFGQYNPVAAVPTIVVFYVMKDINTPCTVNLVNMATAALSASWLMDALVNNAVTVTTNEGTKKFVKIPTLTGGANYAPRQVTVPL
;
A
#
# COMPACT_ATOMS: atom_id res chain seq x y z
N MET A 1 -3.65 -14.66 -1.81
CA MET A 1 -4.10 -16.00 -2.27
C MET A 1 -5.56 -16.28 -1.94
N PHE A 2 -6.04 -16.09 -0.69
CA PHE A 2 -7.44 -16.38 -0.35
C PHE A 2 -8.44 -15.44 -1.05
N ASP A 3 -8.06 -14.17 -1.14
CA ASP A 3 -8.65 -13.14 -2.01
C ASP A 3 -8.68 -13.57 -3.49
N TYR A 4 -7.56 -14.04 -4.04
CA TYR A 4 -7.48 -14.49 -5.44
C TYR A 4 -8.31 -15.76 -5.70
N ALA A 5 -8.28 -16.72 -4.78
CA ALA A 5 -9.13 -17.92 -4.87
C ALA A 5 -10.61 -17.56 -4.75
N ASN A 6 -10.97 -16.62 -3.87
CA ASN A 6 -12.33 -16.08 -3.78
C ASN A 6 -12.76 -15.35 -5.06
N GLN A 7 -11.89 -14.51 -5.64
CA GLN A 7 -12.14 -13.83 -6.92
C GLN A 7 -12.27 -14.82 -8.09
N GLY A 8 -11.47 -15.90 -8.08
CA GLY A 8 -11.49 -16.96 -9.09
C GLY A 8 -12.60 -18.00 -8.92
N GLY A 9 -13.45 -17.88 -7.89
CA GLY A 9 -14.50 -18.85 -7.59
C GLY A 9 -13.98 -20.24 -7.16
N ILE A 10 -12.73 -20.30 -6.67
CA ILE A 10 -12.10 -21.53 -6.20
C ILE A 10 -12.58 -21.81 -4.77
N GLY A 11 -13.25 -22.93 -4.59
CA GLY A 11 -13.71 -23.36 -3.26
C GLY A 11 -12.56 -23.72 -2.32
N PHE A 12 -12.80 -23.58 -1.03
CA PHE A 12 -11.91 -24.07 0.03
C PHE A 12 -12.52 -25.29 0.69
N ILE A 13 -11.68 -26.25 1.05
CA ILE A 13 -12.09 -27.45 1.79
C ILE A 13 -11.36 -27.48 3.13
N GLN A 14 -12.10 -27.83 4.19
CA GLN A 14 -11.53 -28.16 5.48
C GLN A 14 -11.20 -29.66 5.52
N ALA A 15 -9.92 -29.97 5.68
CA ALA A 15 -9.42 -31.31 5.91
C ALA A 15 -9.14 -31.54 7.41
N THR A 16 -9.56 -32.69 7.90
CA THR A 16 -9.33 -33.23 9.24
C THR A 16 -8.66 -34.60 9.10
N PRO A 17 -8.08 -35.15 10.19
CA PRO A 17 -7.51 -36.51 10.14
C PRO A 17 -8.56 -37.57 9.75
N THR A 18 -9.84 -37.32 10.08
CA THR A 18 -10.96 -38.23 9.79
C THR A 18 -11.45 -38.19 8.34
N ASN A 19 -11.37 -37.03 7.67
CA ASN A 19 -11.91 -36.86 6.31
C ASN A 19 -10.83 -36.79 5.22
N TRP A 20 -9.54 -36.76 5.58
CA TRP A 20 -8.43 -36.53 4.64
C TRP A 20 -8.44 -37.49 3.45
N ALA A 21 -8.74 -38.78 3.68
CA ALA A 21 -8.83 -39.78 2.63
C ALA A 21 -9.88 -39.45 1.56
N SER A 22 -10.98 -38.81 1.96
CA SER A 22 -12.05 -38.36 1.06
C SER A 22 -11.77 -36.98 0.46
N VAL A 23 -11.05 -36.10 1.16
CA VAL A 23 -10.72 -34.75 0.66
C VAL A 23 -9.61 -34.77 -0.37
N ARG A 24 -8.55 -35.56 -0.15
CA ARG A 24 -7.35 -35.60 -1.00
C ARG A 24 -7.64 -35.75 -2.51
N PRO A 25 -8.56 -36.61 -2.96
CA PRO A 25 -8.88 -36.76 -4.39
C PRO A 25 -9.53 -35.52 -5.04
N HIS A 26 -10.11 -34.62 -4.25
CA HIS A 26 -10.74 -33.40 -4.73
C HIS A 26 -9.77 -32.23 -4.86
N LEU A 27 -8.50 -32.41 -4.48
CA LEU A 27 -7.46 -31.39 -4.56
C LEU A 27 -6.70 -31.55 -5.89
N THR A 28 -6.75 -30.51 -6.71
CA THR A 28 -6.12 -30.45 -8.05
C THR A 28 -5.00 -29.42 -8.07
N GLY A 29 -4.01 -29.55 -8.95
CA GLY A 29 -2.93 -28.55 -9.07
C GLY A 29 -2.00 -28.45 -7.85
N TRP A 30 -1.97 -29.48 -7.00
CA TRP A 30 -1.08 -29.59 -5.84
C TRP A 30 0.07 -30.55 -6.15
N SER A 31 1.28 -30.24 -5.67
CA SER A 31 2.38 -31.20 -5.77
C SER A 31 2.18 -32.36 -4.78
N THR A 32 2.71 -33.54 -5.13
CA THR A 32 2.65 -34.72 -4.24
C THR A 32 3.29 -34.44 -2.88
N ALA A 33 4.41 -33.71 -2.86
CA ALA A 33 5.11 -33.35 -1.64
C ALA A 33 4.26 -32.47 -0.69
N GLU A 34 3.47 -31.54 -1.23
CA GLU A 34 2.57 -30.70 -0.42
C GLU A 34 1.41 -31.52 0.13
N LEU A 35 0.80 -32.38 -0.69
CA LEU A 35 -0.27 -33.28 -0.23
C LEU A 35 0.23 -34.23 0.87
N ASP A 36 1.44 -34.77 0.73
CA ASP A 36 2.04 -35.65 1.73
C ASP A 36 2.39 -34.88 3.01
N SER A 37 2.81 -33.60 2.90
CA SER A 37 3.03 -32.73 4.05
C SER A 37 1.75 -32.42 4.82
N MET A 38 0.64 -32.18 4.12
CA MET A 38 -0.69 -32.01 4.74
C MET A 38 -1.12 -33.29 5.46
N GLY A 39 -0.96 -34.44 4.82
CA GLY A 39 -1.28 -35.74 5.40
C GLY A 39 -0.44 -36.03 6.66
N ALA A 40 0.88 -35.77 6.61
CA ALA A 40 1.78 -35.93 7.74
C ALA A 40 1.40 -34.99 8.91
N TYR A 41 1.03 -33.75 8.61
CA TYR A 41 0.54 -32.82 9.63
C TYR A 41 -0.73 -33.34 10.31
N LEU A 42 -1.73 -33.77 9.54
CA LEU A 42 -3.00 -34.29 10.08
C LEU A 42 -2.78 -35.59 10.87
N ALA A 43 -1.87 -36.46 10.44
CA ALA A 43 -1.51 -37.67 11.18
C ALA A 43 -0.84 -37.34 12.53
N ALA A 44 -0.01 -36.29 12.59
CA ALA A 44 0.64 -35.85 13.82
C ALA A 44 -0.27 -35.03 14.75
N ASN A 45 -1.40 -34.51 14.25
CA ASN A 45 -2.30 -33.62 14.99
C ASN A 45 -3.75 -34.14 14.91
N PRO A 46 -4.18 -35.01 15.84
CA PRO A 46 -5.54 -35.56 15.85
C PRO A 46 -6.66 -34.51 15.94
N ASN A 47 -6.38 -33.36 16.57
CA ASN A 47 -7.28 -32.20 16.66
C ASN A 47 -6.89 -31.08 15.65
N GLY A 48 -6.07 -31.42 14.67
CA GLY A 48 -5.58 -30.52 13.66
C GLY A 48 -6.57 -30.36 12.51
N ASN A 49 -6.53 -29.19 11.88
CA ASN A 49 -7.26 -28.87 10.67
C ASN A 49 -6.29 -28.34 9.62
N VAL A 50 -6.55 -28.68 8.37
CA VAL A 50 -5.89 -28.10 7.20
C VAL A 50 -6.95 -27.40 6.36
N LEU A 51 -6.76 -26.12 6.06
CA LEU A 51 -7.62 -25.37 5.16
C LEU A 51 -6.88 -25.19 3.84
N VAL A 52 -7.48 -25.71 2.78
CA VAL A 52 -6.80 -25.88 1.50
C VAL A 52 -7.72 -25.46 0.35
N PRO A 53 -7.25 -24.60 -0.57
CA PRO A 53 -7.95 -24.36 -1.84
C PRO A 53 -8.08 -25.65 -2.66
N GLN A 54 -9.22 -25.83 -3.34
CA GLN A 54 -9.42 -26.98 -4.24
C GLN A 54 -8.38 -27.04 -5.37
N ASN A 55 -7.91 -25.89 -5.83
CA ASN A 55 -6.82 -25.79 -6.80
C ASN A 55 -5.57 -25.18 -6.16
N GLY A 56 -4.48 -25.95 -6.12
CA GLY A 56 -3.20 -25.54 -5.54
C GLY A 56 -2.35 -24.67 -6.43
N THR A 57 -2.71 -24.47 -7.70
CA THR A 57 -1.95 -23.63 -8.61
C THR A 57 -2.58 -22.24 -8.69
N SER A 58 -1.86 -21.24 -8.19
CA SER A 58 -2.23 -19.82 -8.31
C SER A 58 -1.10 -19.04 -8.97
N THR A 59 -1.47 -18.09 -9.84
CA THR A 59 -0.53 -17.15 -10.46
C THR A 59 -0.89 -15.74 -10.01
N VAL A 60 0.06 -15.03 -9.41
CA VAL A 60 -0.07 -13.62 -9.01
C VAL A 60 1.11 -12.86 -9.60
N GLY A 61 0.87 -12.20 -10.73
CA GLY A 61 1.92 -11.64 -11.59
C GLY A 61 2.98 -12.68 -11.95
N SER A 62 4.23 -12.51 -11.51
CA SER A 62 5.32 -13.47 -11.77
C SER A 62 5.43 -14.59 -10.73
N TRP A 63 4.72 -14.50 -9.60
CA TRP A 63 4.64 -15.57 -8.62
C TRP A 63 3.74 -16.69 -9.12
N GLN A 64 4.24 -17.92 -9.09
CA GLN A 64 3.46 -19.13 -9.31
C GLN A 64 3.68 -20.07 -8.12
N GLY A 65 2.60 -20.45 -7.46
CA GLY A 65 2.69 -21.34 -6.29
C GLY A 65 1.34 -21.67 -5.69
N SER A 66 1.42 -22.35 -4.56
CA SER A 66 0.30 -22.81 -3.75
C SER A 66 0.37 -22.21 -2.35
N GLY A 67 -0.69 -22.35 -1.59
CA GLY A 67 -0.67 -22.04 -0.17
C GLY A 67 -1.83 -22.65 0.59
N TYR A 68 -1.58 -23.02 1.83
CA TYR A 68 -2.57 -23.63 2.70
C TYR A 68 -2.32 -23.24 4.15
N PHE A 69 -3.36 -23.41 4.97
CA PHE A 69 -3.26 -23.18 6.40
C PHE A 69 -3.33 -24.48 7.16
N THR A 70 -2.57 -24.53 8.25
CA THR A 70 -2.75 -25.57 9.25
C THR A 70 -3.05 -24.91 10.57
N ALA A 71 -3.92 -25.54 11.34
CA ALA A 71 -4.29 -25.08 12.67
C ALA A 71 -4.45 -26.27 13.60
N THR A 72 -3.97 -26.16 14.84
CA THR A 72 -4.22 -27.14 15.91
C THR A 72 -4.81 -26.40 17.09
N ILE A 73 -5.94 -26.90 17.57
CA ILE A 73 -6.53 -26.47 18.84
C ILE A 73 -6.27 -27.57 19.86
N ASP A 74 -5.55 -27.21 20.91
CA ASP A 74 -5.40 -28.01 22.11
C ASP A 74 -5.84 -27.16 23.30
N PRO A 75 -6.38 -27.75 24.39
CA PRO A 75 -6.68 -27.01 25.61
C PRO A 75 -5.53 -26.16 26.15
N LEU A 76 -4.27 -26.50 25.85
CA LEU A 76 -3.08 -25.80 26.38
C LEU A 76 -2.38 -24.88 25.39
N TYR A 77 -2.63 -25.01 24.08
CA TYR A 77 -2.01 -24.14 23.09
C TYR A 77 -2.82 -24.06 21.79
N TYR A 78 -2.67 -22.93 21.12
CA TYR A 78 -3.20 -22.68 19.79
C TYR A 78 -2.04 -22.47 18.82
N ALA A 79 -1.99 -23.25 17.74
CA ALA A 79 -0.93 -23.12 16.74
C ALA A 79 -1.55 -23.00 15.34
N THR A 80 -1.25 -21.90 14.64
CA THR A 80 -1.55 -21.72 13.22
C THR A 80 -0.28 -21.60 12.40
N ARG A 81 -0.30 -22.14 11.18
CA ARG A 81 0.78 -22.02 10.22
C ARG A 81 0.24 -21.60 8.87
N TYR A 82 0.95 -20.66 8.28
CA TYR A 82 0.69 -20.10 6.96
C TYR A 82 1.78 -20.62 6.03
N LEU A 83 1.44 -21.55 5.14
CA LEU A 83 2.40 -22.15 4.20
C LEU A 83 2.13 -21.63 2.80
N ILE A 84 3.22 -21.26 2.12
CA ILE A 84 3.23 -20.78 0.74
C ILE A 84 4.38 -21.45 0.01
N SER A 85 4.15 -21.85 -1.24
CA SER A 85 5.18 -22.39 -2.13
C SER A 85 5.57 -21.40 -3.23
N GLY A 86 6.31 -21.87 -4.24
CA GLY A 86 6.82 -21.01 -5.30
C GLY A 86 8.12 -20.27 -4.95
N GLY A 87 8.81 -20.63 -3.86
CA GLY A 87 10.13 -20.08 -3.52
C GLY A 87 10.14 -18.67 -2.92
N TYR A 88 9.00 -17.98 -2.95
CA TYR A 88 8.84 -16.65 -2.40
C TYR A 88 8.21 -16.73 -1.01
N LYS A 89 9.07 -16.71 0.03
CA LYS A 89 8.68 -16.88 1.44
C LYS A 89 7.99 -15.63 2.03
N GLY A 90 6.85 -15.23 1.47
CA GLY A 90 5.99 -14.19 2.06
C GLY A 90 6.28 -12.76 1.61
N GLY A 91 6.99 -12.55 0.49
CA GLY A 91 7.16 -11.24 -0.11
C GLY A 91 7.90 -11.30 -1.43
N TYR A 92 7.32 -10.72 -2.48
CA TYR A 92 7.99 -10.52 -3.76
C TYR A 92 7.44 -9.27 -4.45
N GLY A 93 8.34 -8.46 -5.01
CA GLY A 93 7.97 -7.32 -5.84
C GLY A 93 7.47 -7.82 -7.18
N VAL A 94 6.14 -7.84 -7.36
CA VAL A 94 5.51 -8.31 -8.60
C VAL A 94 5.56 -7.23 -9.70
N TRP A 95 5.79 -5.99 -9.30
CA TRP A 95 5.87 -4.82 -10.17
C TRP A 95 7.17 -4.07 -9.89
N THR A 96 7.94 -3.79 -10.93
CA THR A 96 8.98 -2.76 -10.88
C THR A 96 8.29 -1.41 -10.93
N ILE A 97 8.26 -0.72 -9.79
CA ILE A 97 7.97 0.71 -9.76
C ILE A 97 9.29 1.44 -9.82
N ASP A 98 9.42 2.40 -10.73
CA ASP A 98 10.50 3.37 -10.67
C ASP A 98 10.31 4.18 -9.38
N ILE A 99 11.17 3.90 -8.40
CA ILE A 99 11.22 4.70 -7.18
C ILE A 99 11.81 6.05 -7.59
N ASP A 100 10.95 7.06 -7.67
CA ASP A 100 11.41 8.45 -7.74
C ASP A 100 12.03 8.80 -6.38
N TYR A 101 13.37 8.82 -6.34
CA TYR A 101 14.11 9.19 -5.14
C TYR A 101 13.77 10.60 -4.63
N GLY A 102 13.11 11.44 -5.43
CA GLY A 102 12.56 12.72 -5.00
C GLY A 102 11.33 12.64 -4.09
N SER A 103 10.73 11.46 -3.87
CA SER A 103 9.53 11.28 -3.06
C SER A 103 9.70 10.44 -1.79
N ILE A 104 10.86 9.83 -1.56
CA ILE A 104 11.11 8.94 -0.39
C ILE A 104 11.33 9.70 0.92
N SER A 105 10.88 10.94 0.97
CA SER A 105 11.08 11.79 2.12
C SER A 105 9.72 12.02 2.80
N GLU A 106 9.32 11.07 3.65
CA GLU A 106 8.25 11.35 4.63
C GLU A 106 8.60 12.55 5.54
N PHE A 107 9.88 12.97 5.53
CA PHE A 107 10.42 14.12 6.26
C PHE A 107 11.19 15.16 5.44
N SER A 108 11.27 15.06 4.12
CA SER A 108 11.71 16.20 3.31
C SER A 108 10.49 16.82 2.68
N TYR A 109 9.88 17.72 3.43
CA TYR A 109 9.53 18.96 2.78
C TYR A 109 10.87 19.46 2.20
N PRO A 110 11.10 19.51 0.87
CA PRO A 110 12.05 20.49 0.40
C PRO A 110 11.65 21.78 1.10
N ALA A 111 12.61 22.46 1.71
CA ALA A 111 12.38 23.67 2.51
C ALA A 111 11.61 24.77 1.74
N THR A 112 11.34 24.55 0.46
CA THR A 112 10.53 25.36 -0.44
C THR A 112 9.02 25.03 -0.44
N ASN A 113 8.56 23.96 0.22
CA ASN A 113 7.13 23.55 0.27
C ASN A 113 6.30 24.24 1.37
N ALA A 114 6.87 25.20 2.11
CA ALA A 114 6.05 26.04 2.97
C ALA A 114 5.34 27.09 2.11
N PHE A 115 4.02 27.12 2.19
CA PHE A 115 3.10 28.06 1.53
C PHE A 115 3.35 29.55 1.86
N GLN A 116 4.46 29.91 2.51
CA GLN A 116 4.74 31.27 2.95
C GLN A 116 6.25 31.52 2.90
N THR A 117 6.60 32.55 2.14
CA THR A 117 7.93 33.17 1.97
C THR A 117 8.95 32.37 1.14
N PRO A 118 9.51 32.96 0.05
CA PRO A 118 10.77 32.48 -0.51
C PRO A 118 11.77 32.31 0.65
N PRO A 119 12.50 31.19 0.72
CA PRO A 119 13.49 31.01 1.77
C PRO A 119 14.45 32.22 1.74
N PRO A 120 14.90 32.71 2.91
CA PRO A 120 15.80 33.85 2.94
C PRO A 120 17.03 33.53 2.07
N THR A 121 17.34 34.42 1.14
CA THR A 121 18.45 34.26 0.19
C THR A 121 19.62 35.16 0.58
N GLY A 122 20.83 34.69 0.28
CA GLY A 122 22.05 35.48 0.42
C GLY A 122 22.19 36.58 -0.63
N ILE A 123 23.35 37.25 -0.64
CA ILE A 123 23.73 38.21 -1.69
C ILE A 123 23.89 37.51 -3.04
N ASP A 124 24.53 36.35 -3.04
CA ASP A 124 24.35 35.37 -4.12
C ASP A 124 23.02 34.66 -3.90
N PRO A 125 22.29 34.29 -4.97
CA PRO A 125 20.94 33.73 -4.88
C PRO A 125 20.99 32.29 -4.36
N THR A 126 21.41 32.13 -3.11
CA THR A 126 21.61 30.87 -2.41
C THR A 126 20.60 30.82 -1.26
N ASN A 127 19.87 29.73 -1.16
CA ASN A 127 18.97 29.43 -0.06
C ASN A 127 19.76 29.33 1.24
N LEU A 128 19.52 30.21 2.22
CA LEU A 128 20.26 30.21 3.48
C LEU A 128 19.89 29.05 4.41
N LEU A 129 18.80 28.33 4.13
CA LEU A 129 18.37 27.16 4.90
C LEU A 129 19.01 25.86 4.38
N THR A 130 19.09 25.69 3.06
CA THR A 130 19.60 24.45 2.45
C THR A 130 21.01 24.57 1.86
N GLY A 131 21.48 25.80 1.64
CA GLY A 131 22.74 26.06 0.92
C GLY A 131 22.62 25.89 -0.59
N SER A 132 21.41 25.74 -1.13
CA SER A 132 21.19 25.50 -2.55
C SER A 132 21.25 26.78 -3.37
N PHE A 133 21.88 26.71 -4.54
CA PHE A 133 21.83 27.79 -5.51
C PHE A 133 20.46 27.81 -6.19
N LEU A 134 19.83 28.99 -6.21
CA LEU A 134 18.53 29.25 -6.79
C LEU A 134 18.68 30.20 -7.97
N TYR A 135 17.92 29.94 -9.04
CA TYR A 135 17.80 30.86 -10.16
C TYR A 135 16.34 30.89 -10.62
N ASN A 136 15.76 32.07 -10.73
CA ASN A 136 14.39 32.27 -11.19
C ASN A 136 14.38 33.34 -12.28
N LYS A 137 13.75 33.05 -13.43
CA LYS A 137 13.62 34.01 -14.52
C LYS A 137 12.28 33.86 -15.23
N GLU A 138 11.63 35.00 -15.46
CA GLU A 138 10.48 35.08 -16.36
C GLU A 138 10.98 35.18 -17.81
N ASP A 139 10.56 34.23 -18.64
CA ASP A 139 10.97 34.15 -20.04
C ASP A 139 9.91 34.71 -21.00
N LEU A 140 8.63 34.55 -20.64
CA LEU A 140 7.51 35.02 -21.45
C LEU A 140 6.39 35.52 -20.54
N LYS A 141 5.82 36.68 -20.87
CA LYS A 141 4.57 37.18 -20.28
C LYS A 141 3.66 37.65 -21.40
N ILE A 142 2.46 37.10 -21.44
CA ILE A 142 1.41 37.46 -22.40
C ILE A 142 0.13 37.84 -21.68
N GLY A 143 -0.70 38.65 -22.32
CA GLY A 143 -1.96 39.16 -21.75
C GLY A 143 -1.84 40.59 -21.24
N SER A 144 -2.98 41.20 -20.94
CA SER A 144 -3.08 42.62 -20.57
C SER A 144 -3.03 42.90 -19.07
N ALA A 145 -3.06 41.86 -18.23
CA ALA A 145 -3.05 41.97 -16.77
C ALA A 145 -2.46 40.69 -16.13
N GLU A 146 -2.54 40.59 -14.80
CA GLU A 146 -2.13 39.41 -14.04
C GLU A 146 -3.09 38.21 -14.24
N PHE A 147 -2.68 37.02 -13.80
CA PHE A 147 -3.54 35.82 -13.81
C PHE A 147 -4.91 36.13 -13.16
N PRO A 148 -6.04 35.74 -13.79
CA PRO A 148 -6.18 34.83 -14.94
C PRO A 148 -6.17 35.52 -16.34
N PHE A 149 -5.99 36.85 -16.41
CA PHE A 149 -6.05 37.61 -17.67
C PHE A 149 -4.69 37.80 -18.36
N GLY A 150 -3.63 37.28 -17.75
CA GLY A 150 -2.33 37.08 -18.37
C GLY A 150 -1.71 35.77 -17.92
N LEU A 151 -0.76 35.30 -18.70
CA LEU A 151 -0.01 34.06 -18.49
C LEU A 151 1.47 34.38 -18.56
N SER A 152 2.22 33.99 -17.52
CA SER A 152 3.68 34.04 -17.54
C SER A 152 4.26 32.64 -17.55
N LEU A 153 5.32 32.45 -18.32
CA LEU A 153 6.20 31.28 -18.25
C LEU A 153 7.48 31.71 -17.54
N GLN A 154 7.78 31.03 -16.44
CA GLN A 154 8.95 31.27 -15.63
C GLN A 154 9.73 29.97 -15.49
N ARG A 155 11.04 30.02 -15.73
CA ARG A 155 11.95 28.91 -15.44
C ARG A 155 12.62 29.14 -14.10
N ASN A 156 12.77 28.05 -13.36
CA ASN A 156 13.50 27.98 -12.12
C ASN A 156 14.57 26.89 -12.17
N TYR A 157 15.66 27.12 -11.44
CA TYR A 157 16.69 26.14 -11.16
C TYR A 157 16.97 26.13 -9.67
N ASP A 158 17.10 24.93 -9.12
CA ASP A 158 17.46 24.68 -7.74
C ASP A 158 18.50 23.57 -7.69
N SER A 159 19.69 23.86 -7.16
CA SER A 159 20.77 22.89 -7.09
C SER A 159 20.48 21.70 -6.16
N ASP A 160 19.55 21.83 -5.22
CA ASP A 160 19.11 20.68 -4.41
C ASP A 160 18.44 19.61 -5.27
N ASN A 161 17.85 20.03 -6.40
CA ASN A 161 17.17 19.16 -7.33
C ASN A 161 18.08 18.70 -8.49
N VAL A 162 19.41 18.84 -8.37
CA VAL A 162 20.38 18.46 -9.44
C VAL A 162 20.31 16.99 -9.85
N ARG A 163 19.74 16.10 -9.01
CA ARG A 163 19.54 14.68 -9.33
C ARG A 163 18.19 14.39 -9.97
N ILE A 164 17.27 15.36 -9.97
CA ILE A 164 15.93 15.22 -10.51
C ILE A 164 15.96 15.68 -11.97
N ASN A 165 15.81 14.73 -12.89
CA ASN A 165 15.74 15.01 -14.32
C ASN A 165 14.32 15.39 -14.71
N GLY A 166 14.13 16.61 -15.23
CA GLY A 166 12.86 17.07 -15.78
C GLY A 166 12.89 17.23 -17.30
N PRO A 167 11.77 17.65 -17.91
CA PRO A 167 11.70 17.97 -19.34
C PRO A 167 12.70 19.04 -19.81
N MET A 168 13.21 19.86 -18.87
CA MET A 168 14.20 20.90 -19.16
C MET A 168 15.61 20.54 -18.66
N GLY A 169 15.82 19.29 -18.23
CA GLY A 169 17.08 18.79 -17.69
C GLY A 169 17.10 18.75 -16.16
N TYR A 170 18.28 18.43 -15.62
CA TYR A 170 18.50 18.26 -14.20
C TYR A 170 18.38 19.56 -13.41
N GLY A 171 17.57 19.57 -12.36
CA GLY A 171 17.37 20.73 -11.47
C GLY A 171 16.56 21.88 -12.05
N TRP A 172 16.19 21.84 -13.34
CA TRP A 172 15.42 22.87 -14.04
C TRP A 172 13.92 22.52 -14.08
N ARG A 173 13.05 23.47 -13.72
CA ARG A 173 11.58 23.34 -13.85
C ARG A 173 10.94 24.66 -14.30
N HIS A 174 9.69 24.61 -14.72
CA HIS A 174 8.91 25.80 -15.09
C HIS A 174 7.64 25.88 -14.26
N ASN A 175 7.12 27.10 -14.08
CA ASN A 175 5.97 27.38 -13.21
C ASN A 175 4.65 26.67 -13.63
N LEU A 176 4.53 26.30 -14.91
CA LEU A 176 3.36 25.55 -15.43
C LEU A 176 3.52 24.03 -15.34
N MET A 177 4.61 23.54 -14.76
CA MET A 177 4.86 22.11 -14.62
C MET A 177 4.02 21.55 -13.47
N LEU A 178 2.97 20.82 -13.81
CA LEU A 178 2.07 20.15 -12.88
C LEU A 178 2.24 18.64 -13.01
N SER A 179 2.33 17.94 -11.88
CA SER A 179 2.29 16.48 -11.87
C SER A 179 1.43 15.97 -10.72
N ALA A 180 0.82 14.80 -10.93
CA ALA A 180 0.12 14.06 -9.91
C ALA A 180 0.59 12.60 -9.97
N ARG A 181 0.93 12.04 -8.83
CA ARG A 181 1.33 10.63 -8.70
C ARG A 181 0.54 9.95 -7.60
N ILE A 182 0.18 8.69 -7.84
CA ILE A 182 -0.39 7.83 -6.82
C ILE A 182 0.74 7.37 -5.89
N ASP A 183 0.47 7.36 -4.60
CA ASP A 183 1.40 7.03 -3.53
C ASP A 183 0.69 6.17 -2.47
N SER A 184 1.45 5.55 -1.58
CA SER A 184 0.94 4.82 -0.41
C SER A 184 1.46 5.46 0.88
N ASP A 185 0.56 5.82 1.77
CA ASP A 185 0.83 6.46 3.05
C ASP A 185 0.12 5.66 4.15
N SER A 186 0.85 4.70 4.73
CA SER A 186 0.30 3.78 5.73
C SER A 186 -0.13 4.52 7.01
N TYR A 187 0.64 5.53 7.43
CA TYR A 187 0.31 6.34 8.60
C TYR A 187 -1.01 7.11 8.42
N ALA A 188 -1.25 7.65 7.23
CA ALA A 188 -2.52 8.27 6.91
C ALA A 188 -3.69 7.27 6.97
N GLY A 189 -3.50 6.04 6.48
CA GLY A 189 -4.46 4.94 6.60
C GLY A 189 -4.73 4.48 8.04
N PHE A 190 -3.81 4.77 8.97
CA PHE A 190 -4.00 4.57 10.41
C PHE A 190 -4.56 5.80 11.13
N GLY A 191 -4.83 6.89 10.41
CA GLY A 191 -5.52 8.06 10.94
C GLY A 191 -4.62 9.19 11.43
N GLN A 192 -3.32 9.21 11.10
CA GLN A 192 -2.38 10.22 11.58
C GLN A 192 -2.86 11.67 11.33
N TYR A 193 -3.46 11.93 10.17
CA TYR A 193 -3.87 13.28 9.75
C TYR A 193 -5.38 13.46 9.68
N ASN A 194 -6.13 12.37 9.63
CA ASN A 194 -7.59 12.40 9.58
C ASN A 194 -8.15 11.10 10.18
N PRO A 195 -8.93 11.15 11.28
CA PRO A 195 -9.47 9.95 11.90
C PRO A 195 -10.44 9.18 11.00
N VAL A 196 -11.09 9.85 10.05
CA VAL A 196 -11.98 9.18 9.08
C VAL A 196 -11.20 8.27 8.14
N ALA A 197 -9.93 8.56 7.87
CA ALA A 197 -9.06 7.68 7.09
C ALA A 197 -8.76 6.35 7.80
N ALA A 198 -8.86 6.30 9.14
CA ALA A 198 -8.62 5.10 9.94
C ALA A 198 -9.79 4.10 9.95
N VAL A 199 -10.95 4.47 9.40
CA VAL A 199 -12.16 3.62 9.44
C VAL A 199 -11.90 2.20 8.90
N PRO A 200 -11.22 1.97 7.76
CA PRO A 200 -10.94 0.62 7.28
C PRO A 200 -10.11 -0.20 8.28
N THR A 201 -9.09 0.42 8.87
CA THR A 201 -8.24 -0.20 9.89
C THR A 201 -9.05 -0.61 11.13
N ILE A 202 -9.87 0.31 11.64
CA ILE A 202 -10.71 0.07 12.83
C ILE A 202 -11.69 -1.08 12.55
N VAL A 203 -12.39 -1.04 11.42
CA VAL A 203 -13.36 -2.07 11.03
C VAL A 203 -12.71 -3.45 10.99
N VAL A 204 -11.54 -3.59 10.35
CA VAL A 204 -10.85 -4.88 10.25
C VAL A 204 -10.39 -5.38 11.61
N PHE A 205 -9.90 -4.51 12.49
CA PHE A 205 -9.53 -4.92 13.84
C PHE A 205 -10.73 -5.38 14.68
N TYR A 206 -11.90 -4.74 14.54
CA TYR A 206 -13.12 -5.24 15.18
C TYR A 206 -13.54 -6.59 14.62
N VAL A 207 -13.56 -6.75 13.29
CA VAL A 207 -13.89 -8.02 12.65
C VAL A 207 -12.94 -9.14 13.10
N MET A 208 -11.63 -8.87 13.10
CA MET A 208 -10.64 -9.84 13.58
C MET A 208 -10.84 -10.17 15.06
N LYS A 209 -11.11 -9.18 15.90
CA LYS A 209 -11.39 -9.40 17.32
C LYS A 209 -12.62 -10.30 17.51
N ASP A 210 -13.73 -9.99 16.84
CA ASP A 210 -14.98 -10.74 16.97
C ASP A 210 -14.82 -12.19 16.52
N ILE A 211 -14.09 -12.41 15.41
CA ILE A 211 -13.79 -13.75 14.89
C ILE A 211 -12.89 -14.56 15.83
N ASN A 212 -11.94 -13.91 16.50
CA ASN A 212 -10.97 -14.59 17.39
C ASN A 212 -11.43 -14.68 18.86
N THR A 213 -12.51 -14.00 19.23
CA THR A 213 -13.04 -14.05 20.60
C THR A 213 -13.54 -15.46 20.97
N PRO A 214 -14.24 -16.20 20.09
CA PRO A 214 -14.33 -17.65 20.25
C PRO A 214 -13.01 -18.29 19.79
N CYS A 215 -12.35 -19.05 20.68
CA CYS A 215 -11.15 -19.83 20.35
C CYS A 215 -11.50 -21.10 19.56
N THR A 216 -12.17 -20.92 18.41
CA THR A 216 -12.63 -21.99 17.53
C THR A 216 -12.04 -21.83 16.15
N VAL A 217 -11.35 -22.86 15.67
CA VAL A 217 -10.86 -22.94 14.29
C VAL A 217 -11.97 -23.51 13.43
N ASN A 218 -12.53 -22.67 12.58
CA ASN A 218 -13.37 -23.08 11.48
C ASN A 218 -12.88 -22.39 10.20
N LEU A 219 -13.02 -23.08 9.06
CA LEU A 219 -12.75 -22.54 7.73
C LEU A 219 -13.31 -21.13 7.52
N VAL A 220 -14.55 -20.88 7.95
CA VAL A 220 -15.23 -19.60 7.78
C VAL A 220 -14.49 -18.48 8.51
N ASN A 221 -14.07 -18.71 9.75
CA ASN A 221 -13.37 -17.71 10.57
C ASN A 221 -12.01 -17.34 9.96
N MET A 222 -11.24 -18.34 9.55
CA MET A 222 -9.91 -18.11 8.96
C MET A 222 -10.00 -17.46 7.58
N ALA A 223 -10.93 -17.90 6.74
CA ALA A 223 -11.17 -17.28 5.44
C ALA A 223 -11.62 -15.82 5.60
N THR A 224 -12.54 -15.56 6.54
CA THR A 224 -13.02 -14.19 6.81
C THR A 224 -11.89 -13.29 7.32
N ALA A 225 -11.04 -13.79 8.24
CA ALA A 225 -9.88 -13.04 8.73
C ALA A 225 -8.84 -12.76 7.63
N ALA A 226 -8.59 -13.73 6.73
CA ALA A 226 -7.68 -13.53 5.61
C ALA A 226 -8.22 -12.53 4.59
N LEU A 227 -9.53 -12.59 4.28
CA LEU A 227 -10.18 -11.68 3.36
C LEU A 227 -10.26 -10.25 3.92
N SER A 228 -10.56 -10.09 5.22
CA SER A 228 -10.58 -8.76 5.85
C SER A 228 -9.18 -8.14 5.93
N ALA A 229 -8.14 -8.95 6.21
CA ALA A 229 -6.75 -8.51 6.13
C ALA A 229 -6.37 -8.05 4.72
N SER A 230 -6.76 -8.80 3.68
CA SER A 230 -6.52 -8.43 2.28
C SER A 230 -7.19 -7.10 1.94
N TRP A 231 -8.45 -6.93 2.35
CA TRP A 231 -9.18 -5.68 2.14
C TRP A 231 -8.52 -4.48 2.85
N LEU A 232 -7.97 -4.68 4.06
CA LEU A 232 -7.19 -3.65 4.73
C LEU A 232 -5.94 -3.28 3.92
N MET A 233 -5.20 -4.27 3.41
CA MET A 233 -4.01 -4.01 2.59
C MET A 233 -4.36 -3.20 1.33
N ASP A 234 -5.49 -3.50 0.69
CA ASP A 234 -5.99 -2.73 -0.45
C ASP A 234 -6.37 -1.29 -0.06
N ALA A 235 -6.78 -1.07 1.18
CA ALA A 235 -7.07 0.27 1.71
C ALA A 235 -5.80 1.05 2.10
N LEU A 236 -4.67 0.38 2.34
CA LEU A 236 -3.39 0.99 2.70
C LEU A 236 -2.51 1.28 1.47
N VAL A 237 -2.64 0.48 0.41
CA VAL A 237 -1.89 0.67 -0.85
C VAL A 237 -2.62 1.65 -1.75
N ASN A 238 -1.87 2.50 -2.46
CA ASN A 238 -2.40 3.50 -3.40
C ASN A 238 -3.47 4.42 -2.76
N ASN A 239 -3.35 4.65 -1.45
CA ASN A 239 -4.31 5.41 -0.65
C ASN A 239 -3.99 6.91 -0.63
N ALA A 240 -2.94 7.37 -1.30
CA ALA A 240 -2.58 8.77 -1.37
C ALA A 240 -2.31 9.21 -2.82
N VAL A 241 -2.49 10.50 -3.07
CA VAL A 241 -2.09 11.17 -4.31
C VAL A 241 -1.25 12.37 -3.93
N THR A 242 -0.04 12.43 -4.47
CA THR A 242 0.85 13.57 -4.33
C THR A 242 0.76 14.43 -5.58
N VAL A 243 0.34 15.67 -5.43
CA VAL A 243 0.25 16.67 -6.48
C VAL A 243 1.39 17.66 -6.29
N THR A 244 2.23 17.82 -7.30
CA THR A 244 3.31 18.80 -7.33
C THR A 244 2.96 19.90 -8.31
N THR A 245 2.98 21.14 -7.82
CA THR A 245 2.82 22.36 -8.61
C THR A 245 4.03 23.27 -8.38
N ASN A 246 4.04 24.44 -9.02
CA ASN A 246 5.04 25.46 -8.72
C ASN A 246 4.90 26.08 -7.32
N GLU A 247 3.72 26.00 -6.73
CA GLU A 247 3.44 26.47 -5.36
C GLU A 247 3.85 25.46 -4.29
N GLY A 248 4.36 24.30 -4.72
CA GLY A 248 4.85 23.24 -3.85
C GLY A 248 4.13 21.91 -4.06
N THR A 249 4.36 21.00 -3.13
CA THR A 249 3.81 19.64 -3.16
C THR A 249 2.74 19.46 -2.10
N LYS A 250 1.56 18.98 -2.50
CA LYS A 250 0.45 18.63 -1.61
C LYS A 250 0.15 17.14 -1.71
N LYS A 251 -0.02 16.49 -0.56
CA LYS A 251 -0.50 15.10 -0.49
C LYS A 251 -1.96 15.07 -0.08
N PHE A 252 -2.75 14.28 -0.81
CA PHE A 252 -4.15 14.02 -0.55
C PHE A 252 -4.33 12.55 -0.22
N VAL A 253 -5.14 12.26 0.79
CA VAL A 253 -5.37 10.90 1.30
C VAL A 253 -6.79 10.48 0.94
N LYS A 254 -6.94 9.25 0.49
CA LYS A 254 -8.20 8.59 0.19
C LYS A 254 -8.94 8.33 1.51
N ILE A 255 -10.13 8.91 1.64
CA ILE A 255 -11.03 8.75 2.77
C ILE A 255 -12.33 8.07 2.33
N PRO A 256 -12.85 7.10 3.11
CA PRO A 256 -14.11 6.43 2.79
C PRO A 256 -15.30 7.39 2.95
N THR A 257 -16.34 7.20 2.12
CA THR A 257 -17.59 7.97 2.19
C THR A 257 -18.76 7.09 2.63
N LEU A 258 -19.80 7.70 3.20
CA LEU A 258 -21.01 7.00 3.66
C LEU A 258 -21.80 6.30 2.55
N THR A 259 -21.63 6.72 1.29
CA THR A 259 -22.37 6.21 0.13
C THR A 259 -21.60 5.13 -0.66
N GLY A 260 -20.49 4.61 -0.13
CA GLY A 260 -19.75 3.50 -0.77
C GLY A 260 -18.75 3.94 -1.83
N GLY A 261 -18.06 5.06 -1.61
CA GLY A 261 -16.97 5.54 -2.45
C GLY A 261 -15.79 6.04 -1.63
N ALA A 262 -14.88 6.76 -2.29
CA ALA A 262 -13.78 7.42 -1.61
C ALA A 262 -13.56 8.83 -2.15
N ASN A 263 -13.31 9.77 -1.25
CA ASN A 263 -12.90 11.14 -1.57
C ASN A 263 -11.41 11.30 -1.25
N TYR A 264 -10.77 12.30 -1.85
CA TYR A 264 -9.40 12.68 -1.49
C TYR A 264 -9.44 13.94 -0.65
N ALA A 265 -8.97 13.83 0.60
CA ALA A 265 -8.87 14.98 1.50
C ALA A 265 -7.40 15.44 1.59
N PRO A 266 -7.13 16.75 1.61
CA PRO A 266 -5.79 17.24 1.85
C PRO A 266 -5.31 16.79 3.22
N ARG A 267 -4.03 16.48 3.35
CA ARG A 267 -3.38 16.30 4.66
C ARG A 267 -3.57 17.59 5.47
N GLN A 268 -4.34 17.53 6.56
CA GLN A 268 -4.44 18.68 7.46
C GLN A 268 -3.13 18.79 8.24
N VAL A 269 -2.38 19.85 8.01
CA VAL A 269 -1.27 20.23 8.88
C VAL A 269 -1.91 20.94 10.06
N THR A 270 -2.16 20.19 11.14
CA THR A 270 -2.46 20.82 12.43
C THR A 270 -1.19 21.53 12.86
N VAL A 271 -1.15 22.85 12.70
CA VAL A 271 -0.11 23.67 13.30
C VAL A 271 -0.29 23.52 14.82
N PRO A 272 0.72 23.05 15.58
CA PRO A 272 0.63 23.10 17.02
C PRO A 272 0.53 24.57 17.44
N LEU A 273 -0.51 24.89 18.21
CA LEU A 273 -0.67 26.18 18.90
C LEU A 273 0.44 26.37 19.94
#